data_AF-A0A524NGN3-F1
#
_entry.id   AF-A0A524NGN3-F1
#
_cell.length_a   1.000
_cell.length_b   1.000
_cell.length_c   1.000
_cell.angle_alpha   90.00
_cell.angle_beta   90.00
_cell.angle_gamma   90.00
#
_symmetry.space_group_name_H-M   'P 1'
#
loop_
_entity.id
_entity.type
_entity.pdbx_description
1 polymer ?
#
loop_
_entity_poly.entity_id
_entity_poly.type
_entity_poly.pdbx_seq_one_letter_code
_entity_poly.pdbx_strand_id
1 'polypeptide(L)'
;MQTLSKQHRLTYLVMTILRVAIGWHLLYEGLTKLLNPDWTAAGYLQSATGPLAGMFQGMAENVTLLALVNVLNTWGLLLIGLGLFLGLFTRISQVAGMALLLLYYLSHPPVFSEPGFFREGSYFIISKDLLEILALLVLMFFPTGQFLGLDGLLSRMARKPMHKMDHGQPETEETKAPVGQIQRREVLKHLATIPFLGAVVYGAIRKTRMNSLEEQNLVDSASGATQEYVRKIMASSNSASLENLKGKQFTEETNMLEGTMPNAMLGKMESSRLILGGNLLSGYVHSRDLIYVSSLVLNYHQKDRIFRTLMLAEQSGVNTLLANTVVLPLLE
;
A
#
# COMPACT_ATOMS: atom_id res chain seq x y z
N MET A 1 -7.91 -42.57 14.80
CA MET A 1 -7.54 -41.42 13.93
C MET A 1 -8.13 -41.69 12.56
N GLN A 2 -9.29 -41.13 12.23
CA GLN A 2 -9.96 -41.37 10.94
C GLN A 2 -9.08 -40.84 9.81
N THR A 3 -8.82 -41.68 8.81
CA THR A 3 -8.07 -41.33 7.60
C THR A 3 -8.88 -40.29 6.81
N LEU A 4 -8.55 -39.01 6.99
CA LEU A 4 -9.09 -37.91 6.17
C LEU A 4 -8.96 -38.30 4.69
N SER A 5 -10.10 -38.32 3.98
CA SER A 5 -10.17 -38.60 2.54
C SER A 5 -9.21 -37.65 1.78
N LYS A 6 -8.73 -38.09 0.62
CA LYS A 6 -7.81 -37.29 -0.21
C LYS A 6 -8.38 -35.89 -0.52
N GLN A 7 -9.71 -35.78 -0.66
CA GLN A 7 -10.42 -34.52 -0.86
C GLN A 7 -10.30 -33.59 0.34
N HIS A 8 -10.52 -34.06 1.57
CA HIS A 8 -10.38 -33.22 2.75
C HIS A 8 -8.96 -32.68 2.92
N ARG A 9 -7.94 -33.50 2.64
CA ARG A 9 -6.53 -33.06 2.69
C ARG A 9 -6.24 -31.94 1.69
N LEU A 10 -6.80 -32.04 0.49
CA LEU A 10 -6.67 -31.01 -0.54
C LEU A 10 -7.36 -29.70 -0.09
N THR A 11 -8.56 -29.79 0.48
CA THR A 11 -9.26 -28.61 1.03
C THR A 11 -8.42 -27.89 2.08
N TYR A 12 -7.90 -28.60 3.07
CA TYR A 12 -7.05 -27.98 4.10
C TYR A 12 -5.75 -27.39 3.54
N LEU A 13 -5.17 -28.01 2.51
CA LEU A 13 -3.98 -27.50 1.83
C LEU A 13 -4.28 -26.18 1.11
N VAL A 14 -5.36 -26.11 0.33
CA VAL A 14 -5.78 -24.88 -0.37
C VAL A 14 -6.10 -23.77 0.61
N MET A 15 -6.82 -24.06 1.70
CA MET A 15 -7.13 -23.08 2.74
C MET A 15 -5.86 -22.59 3.46
N THR A 16 -4.87 -23.47 3.66
CA THR A 16 -3.57 -23.07 4.22
C THR A 16 -2.81 -22.15 3.27
N ILE A 17 -2.80 -22.45 1.96
CA ILE A 17 -2.18 -21.59 0.96
C ILE A 17 -2.83 -20.20 0.97
N LEU A 18 -4.17 -20.14 0.99
CA LEU A 18 -4.90 -18.88 1.06
C LEU A 18 -4.51 -18.08 2.32
N ARG A 19 -4.48 -18.74 3.49
CA ARG A 19 -4.04 -18.10 4.75
C ARG A 19 -2.63 -17.55 4.65
N VAL A 20 -1.69 -18.34 4.12
CA VAL A 20 -0.28 -17.93 3.96
C VAL A 20 -0.15 -16.78 2.97
N ALA A 21 -0.94 -16.78 1.88
CA ALA A 21 -0.95 -15.70 0.90
C ALA A 21 -1.45 -14.38 1.50
N ILE A 22 -2.56 -14.40 2.25
CA ILE A 22 -3.08 -13.21 2.95
C ILE A 22 -2.08 -12.75 4.03
N GLY A 23 -1.53 -13.69 4.81
CA GLY A 23 -0.52 -13.38 5.81
C GLY A 23 0.74 -12.76 5.20
N TRP A 24 1.18 -13.25 4.04
CA TRP A 24 2.29 -12.68 3.29
C TRP A 24 2.00 -11.27 2.80
N HIS A 25 0.80 -11.03 2.26
CA HIS A 25 0.38 -9.70 1.82
C HIS A 25 0.48 -8.67 2.95
N LEU A 26 -0.16 -8.94 4.10
CA LEU A 26 -0.12 -8.03 5.26
C LEU A 26 1.30 -7.89 5.84
N LEU A 27 2.07 -8.98 5.89
CA LEU A 27 3.44 -8.96 6.38
C LEU A 27 4.35 -8.10 5.49
N TYR A 28 4.22 -8.22 4.18
CA TYR A 28 4.97 -7.43 3.22
C TYR A 28 4.63 -5.94 3.35
N GLU A 29 3.33 -5.61 3.44
CA GLU A 29 2.85 -4.25 3.68
C GLU A 29 3.36 -3.65 4.99
N GLY A 30 3.48 -4.45 6.07
CA GLY A 30 4.05 -3.99 7.33
C GLY A 30 5.58 -3.80 7.24
N LEU A 31 6.27 -4.70 6.54
CA LEU A 31 7.73 -4.66 6.38
C LEU A 31 8.18 -3.44 5.57
N THR A 32 7.49 -3.13 4.47
CA THR A 32 7.80 -1.95 3.64
C THR A 32 7.65 -0.65 4.42
N LYS A 33 6.63 -0.56 5.29
CA LYS A 33 6.40 0.59 6.17
C LYS A 33 7.44 0.70 7.28
N LEU A 34 7.86 -0.43 7.84
CA LEU A 34 8.89 -0.46 8.89
C LEU A 34 10.28 -0.08 8.34
N LEU A 35 10.58 -0.49 7.11
CA LEU A 35 11.89 -0.25 6.47
C LEU A 35 12.01 1.14 5.83
N ASN A 36 10.90 1.86 5.65
CA ASN A 36 10.90 3.23 5.11
C ASN A 36 10.81 4.26 6.26
N PRO A 37 11.89 4.99 6.58
CA PRO A 37 11.90 5.97 7.68
C PRO A 37 10.95 7.14 7.46
N ASP A 38 10.63 7.47 6.21
CA ASP A 38 9.78 8.60 5.84
C ASP A 38 8.29 8.23 5.74
N TRP A 39 7.95 6.95 5.96
CA TRP A 39 6.57 6.49 5.84
C TRP A 39 5.65 7.10 6.91
N THR A 40 4.48 7.57 6.47
CA THR A 40 3.43 8.11 7.34
C THR A 40 2.04 7.80 6.79
N ALA A 41 1.07 7.56 7.69
CA ALA A 41 -0.33 7.38 7.35
C ALA A 41 -1.07 8.70 7.05
N ALA A 42 -0.42 9.86 7.23
CA ALA A 42 -1.07 11.18 7.13
C ALA A 42 -1.78 11.38 5.77
N GLY A 43 -1.10 11.10 4.66
CA GLY A 43 -1.68 11.26 3.32
C GLY A 43 -2.85 10.30 3.07
N TYR A 44 -2.77 9.08 3.58
CA TYR A 44 -3.87 8.12 3.51
C TYR A 44 -5.09 8.61 4.29
N LEU A 45 -4.90 9.07 5.53
CA LEU A 45 -5.98 9.55 6.39
C LEU A 45 -6.60 10.86 5.89
N GLN A 46 -5.81 11.78 5.35
CA GLN A 46 -6.30 13.05 4.79
C GLN A 46 -7.18 12.83 3.55
N SER A 47 -6.86 11.81 2.76
CA SER A 47 -7.64 11.43 1.57
C SER A 47 -8.84 10.54 1.87
N ALA A 48 -9.19 10.30 3.14
CA ALA A 48 -10.35 9.50 3.52
C ALA A 48 -11.65 10.08 2.95
N THR A 49 -12.57 9.19 2.57
CA THR A 49 -13.84 9.53 1.89
C THR A 49 -15.03 8.85 2.56
N GLY A 50 -16.24 9.36 2.29
CA GLY A 50 -17.48 8.82 2.85
C GLY A 50 -17.86 9.39 4.22
N PRO A 51 -18.84 8.76 4.92
CA PRO A 51 -19.48 9.36 6.10
C PRO A 51 -18.56 9.46 7.33
N LEU A 52 -17.49 8.68 7.37
CA LEU A 52 -16.49 8.68 8.45
C LEU A 52 -15.24 9.50 8.11
N ALA A 53 -15.18 10.16 6.95
CA ALA A 53 -14.00 10.88 6.49
C ALA A 53 -13.46 11.88 7.52
N GLY A 54 -14.34 12.68 8.14
CA GLY A 54 -13.94 13.67 9.15
C GLY A 54 -13.27 13.06 10.39
N MET A 55 -13.65 11.83 10.77
CA MET A 55 -13.00 11.11 11.87
C MET A 55 -11.56 10.74 11.50
N PHE A 56 -11.33 10.21 10.30
CA PHE A 56 -9.99 9.82 9.83
C PHE A 56 -9.11 11.04 9.54
N GLN A 57 -9.66 12.09 8.92
CA GLN A 57 -8.97 13.36 8.68
C GLN A 57 -8.57 14.02 10.00
N GLY A 58 -9.44 14.02 11.01
CA GLY A 58 -9.11 14.52 12.35
C GLY A 58 -7.98 13.75 13.04
N MET A 59 -7.81 12.45 12.74
CA MET A 59 -6.65 11.68 13.21
C MET A 59 -5.34 12.13 12.54
N ALA A 60 -5.39 12.62 11.30
CA ALA A 60 -4.23 13.10 10.56
C ALA A 60 -3.76 14.50 11.02
N GLU A 61 -4.69 15.34 11.46
CA GLU A 61 -4.40 16.69 11.95
C GLU A 61 -3.74 16.68 13.35
N ASN A 62 -4.09 15.70 14.18
CA ASN A 62 -3.54 15.60 15.53
C ASN A 62 -2.22 14.82 15.54
N VAL A 63 -1.12 15.51 15.87
CA VAL A 63 0.25 14.97 15.87
C VAL A 63 0.40 13.71 16.73
N THR A 64 -0.19 13.69 17.94
CA THR A 64 -0.07 12.55 18.86
C THR A 64 -0.86 11.34 18.37
N LEU A 65 -2.08 11.56 17.87
CA LEU A 65 -2.92 10.50 17.29
C LEU A 65 -2.29 9.93 16.02
N LEU A 66 -1.77 10.78 15.13
CA LEU A 66 -1.08 10.35 13.92
C LEU A 66 0.14 9.47 14.23
N ALA A 67 0.96 9.86 15.23
CA ALA A 67 2.10 9.06 15.66
C ALA A 67 1.67 7.67 16.16
N LEU A 68 0.59 7.61 16.95
CA LEU A 68 0.03 6.35 17.41
C LEU A 68 -0.49 5.50 16.25
N VAL A 69 -1.21 6.10 15.29
CA VAL A 69 -1.70 5.39 14.09
C VAL A 69 -0.53 4.84 13.27
N ASN A 70 0.54 5.60 13.08
CA ASN A 70 1.73 5.13 12.35
C ASN A 70 2.33 3.87 13.00
N VAL A 71 2.49 3.88 14.33
CA VAL A 71 3.01 2.73 15.09
C VAL A 71 2.05 1.55 15.02
N LEU A 72 0.77 1.76 15.33
CA LEU A 72 -0.24 0.70 15.35
C LEU A 72 -0.45 0.07 13.98
N ASN A 73 -0.44 0.87 12.92
CA ASN A 73 -0.63 0.39 11.56
C ASN A 73 0.55 -0.48 11.11
N THR A 74 1.78 0.00 11.30
CA THR A 74 2.99 -0.72 10.90
C THR A 74 3.16 -2.03 11.67
N TRP A 75 3.06 -1.97 13.00
CA TRP A 75 3.20 -3.16 13.84
C TRP A 75 1.99 -4.09 13.76
N GLY A 76 0.79 -3.54 13.58
CA GLY A 76 -0.43 -4.31 13.37
C GLY A 76 -0.33 -5.19 12.14
N LEU A 77 0.00 -4.60 10.99
CA LEU A 77 0.24 -5.33 9.74
C LEU A 77 1.30 -6.42 9.88
N LEU A 78 2.43 -6.08 10.53
CA LEU A 78 3.56 -6.99 10.69
C LEU A 78 3.21 -8.19 11.59
N LEU A 79 2.62 -7.94 12.76
CA LEU A 79 2.27 -8.98 13.74
C LEU A 79 1.11 -9.87 13.23
N ILE A 80 0.07 -9.27 12.65
CA ILE A 80 -1.05 -10.00 12.05
C ILE A 80 -0.55 -10.85 10.87
N GLY A 81 0.24 -10.26 9.97
CA GLY A 81 0.80 -10.94 8.83
C GLY A 81 1.67 -12.13 9.23
N LEU A 82 2.55 -11.94 10.22
CA LEU A 82 3.40 -12.99 10.77
C LEU A 82 2.58 -14.11 11.43
N GLY A 83 1.55 -13.76 12.20
CA GLY A 83 0.63 -14.72 12.82
C GLY A 83 -0.11 -15.57 11.79
N LEU A 84 -0.65 -14.96 10.74
CA LEU A 84 -1.32 -15.67 9.64
C LEU A 84 -0.33 -16.50 8.80
N PHE A 85 0.86 -15.99 8.53
CA PHE A 85 1.86 -16.67 7.73
C PHE A 85 2.38 -17.93 8.43
N LEU A 86 2.85 -17.79 9.68
CA LEU A 86 3.36 -18.91 10.48
C LEU A 86 2.25 -19.84 10.97
N GLY A 87 1.01 -19.36 11.00
CA GLY A 87 -0.09 -20.06 11.62
C GLY A 87 0.03 -20.07 13.15
N LEU A 88 0.40 -18.93 13.73
CA LEU A 88 0.49 -18.67 15.16
C LEU A 88 -0.68 -17.79 15.61
N PHE A 89 -1.36 -18.18 16.69
CA PHE A 89 -2.58 -17.55 17.21
C PHE A 89 -3.59 -17.26 16.10
N THR A 90 -3.79 -18.23 15.19
CA THR A 90 -4.48 -18.03 13.90
C THR A 90 -5.83 -17.36 14.01
N ARG A 91 -6.66 -17.73 14.99
CA ARG A 91 -7.97 -17.09 15.20
C ARG A 91 -7.86 -15.62 15.59
N ILE A 92 -6.91 -15.29 16.48
CA ILE A 92 -6.67 -13.90 16.90
C ILE A 92 -6.15 -13.10 15.70
N SER A 93 -5.18 -13.65 14.97
CA SER A 93 -4.61 -13.02 13.77
C SER A 93 -5.67 -12.82 12.67
N GLN A 94 -6.60 -13.77 12.48
CA GLN A 94 -7.73 -13.62 11.53
C GLN A 94 -8.67 -12.50 11.95
N VAL A 95 -9.12 -12.47 13.21
CA VAL A 95 -10.04 -11.45 13.71
C VAL A 95 -9.39 -10.06 13.69
N ALA A 96 -8.14 -9.96 14.12
CA ALA A 96 -7.38 -8.72 14.10
C ALA A 96 -7.14 -8.23 12.66
N GLY A 97 -6.82 -9.14 11.72
CA GLY A 97 -6.69 -8.82 10.30
C GLY A 97 -8.00 -8.33 9.68
N MET A 98 -9.12 -8.99 9.99
CA MET A 98 -10.44 -8.53 9.54
C MET A 98 -10.79 -7.15 10.09
N ALA A 99 -10.51 -6.89 11.37
CA ALA A 99 -10.76 -5.58 11.97
C ALA A 99 -9.91 -4.47 11.32
N LEU A 100 -8.63 -4.73 11.07
CA LEU A 100 -7.73 -3.77 10.43
C LEU A 100 -8.15 -3.50 8.97
N LEU A 101 -8.43 -4.54 8.19
CA LEU A 101 -8.90 -4.39 6.81
C LEU A 101 -10.27 -3.68 6.76
N LEU A 102 -11.13 -3.90 7.75
CA LEU A 102 -12.40 -3.19 7.86
C LEU A 102 -12.18 -1.69 8.08
N LEU A 103 -11.19 -1.30 8.89
CA LEU A 103 -10.82 0.12 9.05
C LEU A 103 -10.37 0.73 7.71
N TYR A 104 -9.59 0.01 6.91
CA TYR A 104 -9.20 0.47 5.56
C TYR A 104 -10.38 0.53 4.58
N TYR A 105 -11.33 -0.39 4.71
CA TYR A 105 -12.57 -0.36 3.93
C TYR A 105 -13.44 0.85 4.30
N LEU A 106 -13.54 1.16 5.59
CA LEU A 106 -14.34 2.28 6.11
C LEU A 106 -13.69 3.65 5.86
N SER A 107 -12.36 3.73 5.84
CA SER A 107 -11.63 4.94 5.49
C SER A 107 -11.84 5.36 4.04
N HIS A 108 -11.93 4.38 3.13
CA HIS A 108 -12.14 4.61 1.70
C HIS A 108 -13.17 3.63 1.14
N PRO A 109 -14.47 3.87 1.40
CA PRO A 109 -15.52 3.02 0.89
C PRO A 109 -15.62 3.19 -0.64
N PRO A 110 -15.58 2.09 -1.43
CA PRO A 110 -15.62 2.11 -2.88
C PRO A 110 -16.74 2.94 -3.54
N VAL A 111 -17.87 3.11 -2.85
CA VAL A 111 -19.05 3.84 -3.34
C VAL A 111 -18.83 5.35 -3.39
N PHE A 112 -17.97 5.88 -2.51
CA PHE A 112 -17.68 7.32 -2.40
C PHE A 112 -16.31 7.70 -2.97
N SER A 113 -15.56 6.74 -3.49
CA SER A 113 -14.30 6.96 -4.17
C SER A 113 -14.51 7.02 -5.69
N GLU A 114 -14.06 8.12 -6.32
CA GLU A 114 -14.08 8.28 -7.77
C GLU A 114 -13.34 7.11 -8.47
N PRO A 115 -13.87 6.55 -9.58
CA PRO A 115 -13.17 5.54 -10.37
C PRO A 115 -11.83 6.09 -10.86
N GLY A 116 -10.72 5.47 -10.43
CA GLY A 116 -9.36 5.92 -10.76
C GLY A 116 -8.62 6.67 -9.64
N PHE A 117 -9.27 6.91 -8.49
CA PHE A 117 -8.59 7.46 -7.31
C PHE A 117 -7.80 6.35 -6.57
N PHE A 118 -6.46 6.42 -6.64
CA PHE A 118 -5.42 5.81 -5.76
C PHE A 118 -5.55 4.35 -5.26
N ARG A 119 -6.53 3.57 -5.72
CA ARG A 119 -6.75 2.19 -5.28
C ARG A 119 -6.96 1.29 -6.48
N GLU A 120 -5.94 0.50 -6.80
CA GLU A 120 -6.11 -0.65 -7.67
C GLU A 120 -7.09 -1.65 -7.02
N GLY A 121 -8.05 -2.16 -7.80
CA GLY A 121 -8.93 -3.24 -7.37
C GLY A 121 -10.18 -2.84 -6.57
N SER A 122 -10.68 -1.61 -6.74
CA SER A 122 -11.99 -1.18 -6.24
C SER A 122 -13.03 -1.15 -7.36
N TYR A 123 -14.05 -2.02 -7.29
CA TYR A 123 -15.16 -2.13 -8.24
C TYR A 123 -16.48 -1.83 -7.53
N PHE A 124 -16.81 -0.53 -7.44
CA PHE A 124 -18.06 0.03 -6.88
C PHE A 124 -18.37 -0.26 -5.41
N ILE A 125 -18.55 -1.53 -5.02
CA ILE A 125 -18.72 -1.97 -3.62
C ILE A 125 -17.62 -2.95 -3.23
N ILE A 126 -17.14 -3.73 -4.19
CA ILE A 126 -16.17 -4.80 -3.97
C ILE A 126 -14.77 -4.21 -4.09
N SER A 127 -14.04 -4.17 -2.99
CA SER A 127 -12.61 -3.85 -2.98
C SER A 127 -11.77 -5.08 -2.63
N LYS A 128 -10.46 -5.00 -2.92
CA LYS A 128 -9.46 -5.96 -2.46
C LYS A 128 -9.58 -6.25 -0.96
N ASP A 129 -9.73 -5.22 -0.13
CA ASP A 129 -9.84 -5.37 1.32
C ASP A 129 -11.09 -6.15 1.72
N LEU A 130 -12.24 -5.87 1.08
CA LEU A 130 -13.47 -6.62 1.32
C LEU A 130 -13.31 -8.10 0.93
N LEU A 131 -12.64 -8.37 -0.20
CA LEU A 131 -12.37 -9.73 -0.64
C LEU A 131 -11.46 -10.48 0.35
N GLU A 132 -10.43 -9.81 0.89
CA GLU A 132 -9.55 -10.36 1.91
C GLU A 132 -10.28 -10.61 3.24
N ILE A 133 -11.18 -9.71 3.66
CA ILE A 133 -12.05 -9.90 4.84
C ILE A 133 -12.93 -11.14 4.65
N LEU A 134 -13.58 -11.29 3.49
CA LEU A 134 -14.42 -12.46 3.18
C LEU A 134 -13.58 -13.75 3.17
N ALA A 135 -12.36 -13.69 2.63
CA ALA A 135 -11.44 -14.83 2.65
C ALA A 135 -11.02 -15.20 4.09
N LEU A 136 -10.67 -14.22 4.94
CA LEU A 136 -10.36 -14.44 6.35
C LEU A 136 -11.56 -15.00 7.13
N LEU A 137 -12.77 -14.52 6.82
CA LEU A 137 -14.02 -15.02 7.40
C LEU A 137 -14.23 -16.51 7.06
N VAL A 138 -14.04 -16.89 5.79
CA VAL A 138 -14.09 -18.31 5.37
C VAL A 138 -13.04 -19.12 6.12
N LEU A 139 -11.80 -18.62 6.20
CA LEU A 139 -10.71 -19.28 6.92
C LEU A 139 -10.96 -19.40 8.43
N MET A 140 -11.88 -18.62 9.01
CA MET A 140 -12.24 -18.75 10.42
C MET A 140 -13.06 -20.02 10.71
N PHE A 141 -13.81 -20.51 9.73
CA PHE A 141 -14.58 -21.76 9.83
C PHE A 141 -13.72 -23.01 9.63
N PHE A 142 -12.50 -22.88 9.12
CA PHE A 142 -11.57 -23.99 8.90
C PHE A 142 -10.33 -23.84 9.80
N PRO A 143 -10.04 -24.78 10.74
CA PRO A 143 -8.90 -24.68 11.64
C PRO A 143 -7.55 -24.97 10.94
N THR A 144 -7.17 -24.12 9.99
CA THR A 144 -5.94 -24.21 9.18
C THR A 144 -4.66 -24.14 10.02
N GLY A 145 -4.69 -23.38 11.13
CA GLY A 145 -3.58 -23.29 12.10
C GLY A 145 -3.25 -24.62 12.80
N GLN A 146 -4.24 -25.47 13.04
CA GLN A 146 -4.04 -26.76 13.70
C GLN A 146 -3.48 -27.83 12.74
N PHE A 147 -3.71 -27.68 11.44
CA PHE A 147 -3.29 -28.65 10.42
C PHE A 147 -1.88 -28.36 9.88
N LEU A 148 -1.62 -27.11 9.45
CA LEU A 148 -0.34 -26.64 8.89
C LEU A 148 0.00 -25.24 9.44
N GLY A 149 0.21 -25.16 10.75
CA GLY A 149 0.67 -23.96 11.46
C GLY A 149 1.38 -24.30 12.76
N LEU A 150 2.04 -23.31 13.35
CA LEU A 150 2.70 -23.45 14.66
C LEU A 150 1.70 -23.72 15.80
N ASP A 151 0.45 -23.30 15.67
CA ASP A 151 -0.64 -23.59 16.63
C ASP A 151 -0.84 -25.10 16.85
N GLY A 152 -0.76 -25.90 15.79
CA GLY A 152 -0.85 -27.37 15.90
C GLY A 152 0.31 -27.99 16.68
N LEU A 153 1.51 -27.43 16.54
CA LEU A 153 2.72 -27.89 17.25
C LEU A 153 2.63 -27.55 18.75
N LEU A 154 2.25 -26.31 19.07
CA LEU A 154 2.07 -25.82 20.44
C LEU A 154 0.99 -26.59 21.20
N SER A 155 -0.17 -26.82 20.57
CA SER A 155 -1.25 -27.61 21.19
C SER A 155 -0.82 -29.04 21.49
N ARG A 156 0.05 -29.62 20.67
CA ARG A 156 0.55 -30.99 20.85
C ARG A 156 1.65 -31.09 21.90
N MET A 157 2.50 -30.07 22.02
CA MET A 157 3.49 -29.96 23.11
C MET A 157 2.81 -29.66 24.46
N ALA A 158 1.71 -28.90 24.46
CA ALA A 158 0.94 -28.57 25.67
C ALA A 158 0.07 -29.73 26.18
N ARG A 159 -0.27 -30.71 25.34
CA ARG A 159 -0.91 -31.96 25.78
C ARG A 159 0.11 -32.84 26.51
N LYS A 160 0.31 -32.59 27.81
CA LYS A 160 0.87 -33.61 28.72
C LYS A 160 0.00 -34.87 28.63
N PRO A 161 0.58 -36.08 28.58
CA PRO A 161 -0.20 -37.30 28.74
C PRO A 161 -0.75 -37.29 30.17
N MET A 162 -2.01 -36.92 30.34
CA MET A 162 -2.69 -37.11 31.61
C MET A 162 -3.00 -38.61 31.69
N HIS A 163 -2.10 -39.36 32.32
CA HIS A 163 -2.32 -40.74 32.68
C HIS A 163 -3.53 -40.77 33.62
N LYS A 164 -4.71 -41.11 33.08
CA LYS A 164 -5.82 -41.55 33.93
C LYS A 164 -5.33 -42.84 34.59
N MET A 165 -5.04 -42.79 35.89
CA MET A 165 -4.93 -43.98 36.72
C MET A 165 -6.34 -44.55 36.82
N ASP A 166 -6.60 -45.58 36.02
CA ASP A 166 -7.77 -46.43 36.17
C ASP A 166 -7.40 -47.55 37.14
N HIS A 167 -8.10 -47.64 38.27
CA HIS A 167 -7.89 -48.69 39.24
C HIS A 167 -8.71 -49.93 38.85
N GLY A 168 -8.02 -50.94 38.31
CA GLY A 168 -8.40 -52.34 38.50
C GLY A 168 -8.90 -53.09 37.27
N GLN A 169 -7.99 -53.83 36.62
CA GLN A 169 -8.02 -55.29 36.39
C GLN A 169 -6.79 -55.71 35.55
N PRO A 170 -6.13 -56.86 35.82
CA PRO A 170 -5.02 -57.33 35.01
C PRO A 170 -5.51 -58.20 33.83
N GLU A 171 -4.60 -58.41 32.87
CA GLU A 171 -4.67 -59.31 31.67
C GLU A 171 -5.22 -58.62 30.40
N THR A 172 -4.65 -58.71 29.20
CA THR A 172 -3.49 -59.42 28.61
C THR A 172 -3.19 -58.76 27.24
N GLU A 173 -1.99 -59.01 26.71
CA GLU A 173 -1.53 -58.74 25.34
C GLU A 173 -1.10 -57.32 24.93
N GLU A 174 0.23 -57.20 24.92
CA GLU A 174 1.08 -56.46 23.99
C GLU A 174 0.40 -55.71 22.83
N THR A 175 0.18 -54.41 23.02
CA THR A 175 0.54 -53.44 21.99
C THR A 175 1.06 -52.19 22.68
N LYS A 176 2.36 -52.16 22.99
CA LYS A 176 3.03 -50.91 23.41
C LYS A 176 2.95 -49.93 22.25
N ALA A 177 1.93 -49.07 22.23
CA ALA A 177 1.91 -47.88 21.40
C ALA A 177 3.18 -47.06 21.75
N PRO A 178 3.97 -46.60 20.77
CA PRO A 178 5.21 -45.91 21.06
C PRO A 178 4.88 -44.54 21.65
N VAL A 179 4.92 -44.46 22.98
CA VAL A 179 4.93 -43.22 23.73
C VAL A 179 6.25 -42.51 23.41
N GLY A 180 6.16 -41.30 22.85
CA GLY A 180 7.29 -40.37 22.81
C GLY A 180 7.97 -40.11 21.46
N GLN A 181 7.52 -40.69 20.34
CA GLN A 181 8.07 -40.29 19.04
C GLN A 181 7.24 -39.15 18.43
N ILE A 182 7.69 -37.92 18.66
CA ILE A 182 7.38 -36.81 17.74
C ILE A 182 7.85 -37.28 16.36
N GLN A 183 6.93 -37.71 15.50
CA GLN A 183 7.27 -38.19 14.17
C GLN A 183 7.94 -37.05 13.41
N ARG A 184 9.24 -37.20 13.08
CA ARG A 184 10.03 -36.18 12.37
C ARG A 184 9.30 -35.64 11.14
N ARG A 185 8.56 -36.53 10.45
CA ARG A 185 7.72 -36.21 9.29
C ARG A 185 6.58 -35.23 9.57
N GLU A 186 6.06 -35.19 10.79
CA GLU A 186 4.97 -34.31 11.19
C GLU A 186 5.50 -32.94 11.62
N VAL A 187 6.64 -32.91 12.33
CA VAL A 187 7.39 -31.67 12.61
C VAL A 187 7.84 -30.98 11.33
N LEU A 188 8.34 -31.75 10.36
CA LEU A 188 8.70 -31.22 9.04
C LEU A 188 7.51 -30.59 8.29
N LYS A 189 6.28 -31.07 8.50
CA LYS A 189 5.09 -30.43 7.90
C LYS A 189 4.78 -29.08 8.53
N HIS A 190 4.90 -28.96 9.85
CA HIS A 190 4.66 -27.68 10.56
C HIS A 190 5.81 -26.67 10.35
N LEU A 191 7.05 -27.15 10.14
CA LEU A 191 8.21 -26.32 9.88
C LEU A 191 8.42 -25.99 8.39
N ALA A 192 7.66 -26.58 7.46
CA ALA A 192 7.79 -26.31 6.03
C ALA A 192 7.60 -24.82 5.67
N THR A 193 6.92 -24.06 6.53
CA THR A 193 6.76 -22.61 6.40
C THR A 193 8.05 -21.84 6.67
N ILE A 194 9.00 -22.37 7.44
CA ILE A 194 10.25 -21.68 7.82
C ILE A 194 11.27 -21.61 6.68
N PRO A 195 11.59 -22.70 5.94
CA PRO A 195 12.44 -22.62 4.75
C PRO A 195 11.82 -21.75 3.66
N PHE A 196 10.48 -21.81 3.50
CA PHE A 196 9.76 -20.94 2.57
C PHE A 196 9.88 -19.47 3.00
N LEU A 197 9.67 -19.15 4.28
CA LEU A 197 9.90 -17.81 4.83
C LEU A 197 11.34 -17.36 4.59
N GLY A 198 12.33 -18.21 4.84
CA GLY A 198 13.75 -17.89 4.62
C GLY A 198 14.06 -17.60 3.15
N ALA A 199 13.56 -18.43 2.22
CA ALA A 199 13.73 -18.22 0.78
C ALA A 199 13.03 -16.95 0.30
N VAL A 200 11.86 -16.64 0.86
CA VAL A 200 11.08 -15.46 0.52
C VAL A 200 11.68 -14.19 1.13
N VAL A 201 12.16 -14.21 2.37
CA VAL A 201 12.91 -13.11 2.99
C VAL A 201 14.21 -12.87 2.23
N TYR A 202 14.92 -13.93 1.85
CA TYR A 202 16.11 -13.82 0.99
C TYR A 202 15.76 -13.22 -0.38
N GLY A 203 14.65 -13.67 -0.99
CA GLY A 203 14.13 -13.11 -2.23
C GLY A 203 13.71 -11.65 -2.11
N ALA A 204 13.07 -11.27 -1.00
CA ALA A 204 12.68 -9.90 -0.70
C ALA A 204 13.92 -9.03 -0.49
N ILE A 205 14.91 -9.47 0.29
CA ILE A 205 16.19 -8.77 0.48
C ILE A 205 16.93 -8.60 -0.85
N ARG A 206 16.97 -9.66 -1.69
CA ARG A 206 17.60 -9.61 -3.02
C ARG A 206 16.82 -8.69 -3.96
N LYS A 207 15.49 -8.71 -3.91
CA LYS A 207 14.63 -7.82 -4.70
C LYS A 207 14.75 -6.37 -4.23
N THR A 208 14.74 -6.08 -2.93
CA THR A 208 15.00 -4.72 -2.41
C THR A 208 16.43 -4.23 -2.67
N ARG A 209 17.39 -5.15 -2.86
CA ARG A 209 18.74 -4.80 -3.36
C ARG A 209 18.79 -4.59 -4.88
N MET A 210 17.86 -5.17 -5.64
CA MET A 210 17.76 -5.06 -7.11
C MET A 210 16.77 -3.98 -7.56
N ASN A 211 15.85 -3.58 -6.69
CA ASN A 211 15.03 -2.40 -6.86
C ASN A 211 15.96 -1.21 -6.67
N SER A 212 16.38 -0.61 -7.78
CA SER A 212 16.87 0.77 -7.75
C SER A 212 15.81 1.60 -7.02
N LEU A 213 16.22 2.49 -6.12
CA LEU A 213 15.35 3.49 -5.47
C LEU A 213 14.48 4.25 -6.51
N GLU A 214 14.90 4.25 -7.76
CA GLU A 214 14.23 4.87 -8.90
C GLU A 214 13.00 4.10 -9.40
N GLU A 215 12.97 2.76 -9.31
CA GLU A 215 11.82 1.96 -9.76
C GLU A 215 10.66 2.02 -8.74
N GLN A 216 10.97 2.19 -7.45
CA GLN A 216 9.96 2.43 -6.41
C GLN A 216 9.28 3.80 -6.54
N ASN A 217 10.01 4.82 -7.01
CA ASN A 217 9.44 6.12 -7.38
C ASN A 217 8.67 6.10 -8.71
N LEU A 218 8.78 5.02 -9.50
CA LEU A 218 8.08 4.80 -10.78
C LEU A 218 6.83 3.91 -10.68
N VAL A 219 6.61 3.24 -9.55
CA VAL A 219 5.40 2.44 -9.27
C VAL A 219 4.40 3.19 -8.36
N ASP A 220 4.85 4.18 -7.59
CA ASP A 220 4.00 5.07 -6.75
C ASP A 220 3.38 6.26 -7.55
N SER A 221 3.31 6.10 -8.87
CA SER A 221 3.52 7.20 -9.84
C SER A 221 2.29 7.63 -10.62
N ALA A 222 1.08 7.31 -10.16
CA ALA A 222 -0.09 7.93 -10.74
C ALA A 222 -0.41 9.30 -10.10
N SER A 223 0.07 9.57 -8.87
CA SER A 223 -0.34 10.79 -8.16
C SER A 223 0.45 11.15 -6.89
N GLY A 224 1.17 10.23 -6.23
CA GLY A 224 1.97 10.53 -5.02
C GLY A 224 3.22 11.38 -5.32
N ALA A 225 3.95 11.03 -6.39
CA ALA A 225 5.12 11.80 -6.83
C ALA A 225 4.76 13.24 -7.22
N THR A 226 3.62 13.45 -7.89
CA THR A 226 3.14 14.79 -8.24
C THR A 226 2.74 15.59 -6.99
N GLN A 227 2.10 14.97 -6.00
CA GLN A 227 1.78 15.66 -4.74
C GLN A 227 3.04 16.05 -3.96
N GLU A 228 4.02 15.17 -3.89
CA GLU A 228 5.29 15.48 -3.23
C GLU A 228 6.06 16.58 -3.98
N TYR A 229 6.03 16.55 -5.32
CA TYR A 229 6.58 17.59 -6.18
C TYR A 229 5.92 18.95 -5.92
N VAL A 230 4.59 19.00 -5.97
CA VAL A 230 3.80 20.22 -5.67
C VAL A 230 4.11 20.72 -4.26
N ARG A 231 4.16 19.82 -3.27
CA ARG A 231 4.48 20.19 -1.87
C ARG A 231 5.89 20.77 -1.74
N LYS A 232 6.90 20.17 -2.40
CA LYS A 232 8.29 20.66 -2.37
C LYS A 232 8.41 22.04 -3.02
N ILE A 233 7.72 22.27 -4.14
CA ILE A 233 7.69 23.58 -4.80
C ILE A 233 7.01 24.63 -3.92
N MET A 234 5.87 24.30 -3.33
CA MET A 234 5.15 25.19 -2.40
C MET A 234 5.95 25.49 -1.13
N ALA A 235 6.74 24.53 -0.63
CA ALA A 235 7.60 24.72 0.54
C ALA A 235 8.87 25.52 0.24
N SER A 236 9.41 25.40 -0.98
CA SER A 236 10.63 26.09 -1.42
C SER A 236 10.39 27.44 -2.07
N SER A 237 9.13 27.80 -2.34
CA SER A 237 8.81 29.05 -3.02
C SER A 237 9.13 30.27 -2.16
N ASN A 238 10.05 31.10 -2.67
CA ASN A 238 10.41 32.37 -2.05
C ASN A 238 9.32 33.42 -2.37
N SER A 239 8.53 33.80 -1.37
CA SER A 239 7.39 34.73 -1.51
C SER A 239 7.78 36.05 -2.17
N ALA A 240 9.00 36.55 -1.90
CA ALA A 240 9.51 37.79 -2.48
C ALA A 240 9.70 37.70 -4.02
N SER A 241 10.11 36.54 -4.54
CA SER A 241 10.26 36.34 -5.99
C SER A 241 8.92 36.31 -6.72
N LEU A 242 7.88 35.80 -6.05
CA LEU A 242 6.51 35.72 -6.59
C LEU A 242 5.82 37.08 -6.61
N GLU A 243 6.02 37.91 -5.59
CA GLU A 243 5.52 39.29 -5.58
C GLU A 243 6.10 40.11 -6.73
N ASN A 244 7.40 39.93 -7.04
CA ASN A 244 8.06 40.59 -8.17
C ASN A 244 7.54 40.16 -9.56
N LEU A 245 6.80 39.05 -9.65
CA LEU A 245 6.19 38.59 -10.89
C LEU A 245 4.78 39.15 -11.10
N LYS A 246 4.06 39.52 -10.03
CA LYS A 246 2.69 40.04 -10.14
C LYS A 246 2.70 41.36 -10.91
N GLY A 247 1.99 41.40 -12.04
CA GLY A 247 1.89 42.57 -12.90
C GLY A 247 3.10 42.82 -13.82
N LYS A 248 4.08 41.89 -13.85
CA LYS A 248 5.23 42.01 -14.75
C LYS A 248 4.84 41.69 -16.19
N GLN A 249 5.22 42.57 -17.12
CA GLN A 249 5.12 42.32 -18.56
C GLN A 249 6.47 41.93 -19.13
N PHE A 250 6.48 40.89 -19.97
CA PHE A 250 7.68 40.35 -20.62
C PHE A 250 7.82 40.92 -22.04
N THR A 251 7.98 42.24 -22.12
CA THR A 251 7.97 42.98 -23.39
C THR A 251 9.18 42.65 -24.27
N GLU A 252 10.37 42.44 -23.69
CA GLU A 252 11.56 42.10 -24.48
C GLU A 252 11.42 40.74 -25.16
N GLU A 253 10.91 39.74 -24.43
CA GLU A 253 10.72 38.39 -24.96
C GLU A 253 9.55 38.32 -25.96
N THR A 254 8.44 39.00 -25.68
CA THR A 254 7.26 39.00 -26.56
C THR A 254 7.44 39.83 -27.83
N ASN A 255 8.26 40.89 -27.80
CA ASN A 255 8.58 41.68 -29.00
C ASN A 255 9.38 40.92 -30.05
N MET A 256 9.99 39.78 -29.68
CA MET A 256 10.67 38.90 -30.64
C MET A 256 9.70 38.02 -31.44
N LEU A 257 8.42 37.99 -31.07
CA LEU A 257 7.40 37.18 -31.72
C LEU A 257 6.84 37.92 -32.94
N GLU A 258 6.85 37.25 -34.08
CA GLU A 258 6.23 37.75 -35.31
C GLU A 258 4.83 37.14 -35.48
N GLY A 259 3.81 38.01 -35.58
CA GLY A 259 2.42 37.61 -35.81
C GLY A 259 1.60 37.39 -34.53
N THR A 260 0.36 36.94 -34.71
CA THR A 260 -0.60 36.69 -33.61
C THR A 260 -0.90 35.21 -33.48
N MET A 261 -1.07 34.73 -32.24
CA MET A 261 -1.37 33.33 -31.98
C MET A 261 -2.70 32.90 -32.63
N PRO A 262 -2.70 31.90 -33.54
CA PRO A 262 -3.93 31.46 -34.18
C PRO A 262 -4.81 30.69 -33.21
N ASN A 263 -6.08 31.05 -33.17
CA ASN A 263 -7.11 30.37 -32.39
C ASN A 263 -7.96 29.44 -33.26
N ALA A 264 -8.59 28.47 -32.63
CA ALA A 264 -9.56 27.55 -33.22
C ALA A 264 -10.65 27.20 -32.20
N MET A 265 -11.79 26.70 -32.67
CA MET A 265 -12.86 26.23 -31.79
C MET A 265 -12.61 24.78 -31.37
N LEU A 266 -12.51 24.53 -30.08
CA LEU A 266 -12.57 23.20 -29.47
C LEU A 266 -14.00 22.97 -28.95
N GLY A 267 -14.87 22.44 -29.81
CA GLY A 267 -16.29 22.32 -29.53
C GLY A 267 -16.96 23.70 -29.43
N LYS A 268 -17.31 24.14 -28.21
CA LYS A 268 -17.91 25.46 -27.94
C LYS A 268 -16.93 26.47 -27.34
N MET A 269 -15.67 26.09 -27.13
CA MET A 269 -14.65 26.93 -26.50
C MET A 269 -13.66 27.43 -27.55
N GLU A 270 -13.33 28.72 -27.55
CA GLU A 270 -12.22 29.25 -28.33
C GLU A 270 -10.89 28.93 -27.64
N SER A 271 -9.98 28.29 -28.36
CA SER A 271 -8.70 27.78 -27.84
C SER A 271 -7.56 28.15 -28.79
N SER A 272 -6.41 28.52 -28.24
CA SER A 272 -5.18 28.68 -28.99
C SER A 272 -4.80 27.36 -29.65
N ARG A 273 -4.29 27.40 -30.88
CA ARG A 273 -3.83 26.17 -31.57
C ARG A 273 -2.67 25.48 -30.86
N LEU A 274 -1.95 26.21 -30.00
CA LEU A 274 -1.00 25.66 -29.05
C LEU A 274 -1.70 25.44 -27.71
N ILE A 275 -1.60 24.21 -27.18
CA ILE A 275 -2.05 23.85 -25.84
C ILE A 275 -0.81 23.66 -24.97
N LEU A 276 -0.73 24.40 -23.86
CA LEU A 276 0.40 24.27 -22.95
C LEU A 276 0.28 22.96 -22.16
N GLY A 277 1.37 22.19 -22.09
CA GLY A 277 1.41 20.94 -21.33
C GLY A 277 1.66 21.18 -19.83
N GLY A 278 1.02 20.38 -18.98
CA GLY A 278 1.10 20.49 -17.52
C GLY A 278 2.30 19.79 -16.86
N ASN A 279 3.26 19.25 -17.62
CA ASN A 279 4.39 18.51 -17.05
C ASN A 279 5.27 19.38 -16.13
N LEU A 280 5.37 20.67 -16.44
CA LEU A 280 6.04 21.66 -15.60
C LEU A 280 5.33 21.89 -14.25
N LEU A 281 4.06 21.52 -14.14
CA LEU A 281 3.26 21.58 -12.91
C LEU A 281 3.26 20.23 -12.18
N SER A 282 3.31 19.12 -12.92
CA SER A 282 3.17 17.77 -12.37
C SER A 282 4.49 17.08 -12.03
N GLY A 283 5.61 17.58 -12.57
CA GLY A 283 6.94 16.99 -12.41
C GLY A 283 7.18 15.73 -13.26
N TYR A 284 6.28 15.40 -14.19
CA TYR A 284 6.43 14.22 -15.05
C TYR A 284 7.44 14.48 -16.16
N VAL A 285 8.57 13.79 -16.11
CA VAL A 285 9.60 13.83 -17.15
C VAL A 285 10.06 12.41 -17.47
N HIS A 286 10.08 12.07 -18.75
CA HIS A 286 10.57 10.77 -19.20
C HIS A 286 12.10 10.79 -19.27
N SER A 287 12.76 10.16 -18.29
CA SER A 287 14.22 10.19 -18.15
C SER A 287 14.95 9.04 -18.84
N ARG A 288 14.22 8.05 -19.39
CA ARG A 288 14.78 6.77 -19.87
C ARG A 288 15.69 6.12 -18.84
N ASP A 289 17.02 6.33 -18.96
CA ASP A 289 18.06 5.76 -18.11
C ASP A 289 18.86 6.83 -17.33
N LEU A 290 18.47 8.10 -17.41
CA LEU A 290 19.20 9.23 -16.82
C LEU A 290 18.74 9.51 -15.40
N ILE A 291 19.55 9.06 -14.44
CA ILE A 291 19.29 9.13 -12.99
C ILE A 291 19.19 10.56 -12.42
N TYR A 292 19.77 11.56 -13.10
CA TYR A 292 19.82 12.94 -12.61
C TYR A 292 18.63 13.81 -13.04
N VAL A 293 17.79 13.33 -13.97
CA VAL A 293 16.74 14.14 -14.60
C VAL A 293 15.70 14.59 -13.58
N SER A 294 15.25 13.70 -12.69
CA SER A 294 14.27 14.04 -11.65
C SER A 294 14.79 15.10 -10.70
N SER A 295 16.05 14.99 -10.27
CA SER A 295 16.72 15.97 -9.42
C SER A 295 16.90 17.32 -10.14
N LEU A 296 17.23 17.31 -11.43
CA LEU A 296 17.35 18.52 -12.23
C LEU A 296 16.01 19.24 -12.35
N VAL A 297 14.94 18.49 -12.67
CA VAL A 297 13.58 19.01 -12.83
C VAL A 297 13.08 19.63 -11.52
N LEU A 298 13.32 18.98 -10.38
CA LEU A 298 12.98 19.50 -9.05
C LEU A 298 13.68 20.82 -8.72
N ASN A 299 14.95 20.96 -9.09
CA ASN A 299 15.72 22.18 -8.81
C ASN A 299 15.50 23.28 -9.84
N TYR A 300 15.13 22.93 -11.08
CA TYR A 300 14.91 23.88 -12.16
C TYR A 300 13.50 24.49 -12.12
N HIS A 301 12.47 23.66 -11.93
CA HIS A 301 11.08 24.11 -11.92
C HIS A 301 10.67 24.58 -10.51
N GLN A 302 11.14 25.77 -10.16
CA GLN A 302 10.68 26.51 -8.99
C GLN A 302 9.38 27.27 -9.31
N LYS A 303 8.60 27.62 -8.27
CA LYS A 303 7.28 28.26 -8.43
C LYS A 303 7.37 29.54 -9.27
N ASP A 304 8.36 30.40 -9.02
CA ASP A 304 8.60 31.62 -9.79
C ASP A 304 8.86 31.34 -11.28
N ARG A 305 9.66 30.32 -11.61
CA ARG A 305 9.94 29.97 -13.02
C ARG A 305 8.73 29.39 -13.73
N ILE A 306 7.99 28.53 -13.05
CA ILE A 306 6.73 27.97 -13.54
C ILE A 306 5.78 29.11 -13.91
N PHE A 307 5.52 30.02 -12.97
CA PHE A 307 4.61 31.14 -13.20
C PHE A 307 5.13 32.12 -14.25
N ARG A 308 6.44 32.37 -14.31
CA ARG A 308 7.05 33.15 -15.40
C ARG A 308 6.76 32.52 -16.77
N THR A 309 6.90 31.20 -16.91
CA THR A 309 6.60 30.49 -18.16
C THR A 309 5.10 30.59 -18.51
N LEU A 310 4.21 30.41 -17.53
CA LEU A 310 2.77 30.54 -17.74
C LEU A 310 2.37 31.96 -18.20
N MET A 311 2.88 32.98 -17.50
CA MET A 311 2.62 34.39 -17.85
C MET A 311 3.17 34.76 -19.22
N LEU A 312 4.36 34.27 -19.57
CA LEU A 312 4.93 34.50 -20.90
C LEU A 312 4.10 33.83 -21.99
N ALA A 313 3.64 32.59 -21.76
CA ALA A 313 2.78 31.88 -22.69
C ALA A 313 1.44 32.61 -22.89
N GLU A 314 0.83 33.09 -21.81
CA GLU A 314 -0.40 33.88 -21.84
C GLU A 314 -0.21 35.19 -22.62
N GLN A 315 0.86 35.95 -22.35
CA GLN A 315 1.19 37.17 -23.08
C GLN A 315 1.50 36.91 -24.56
N SER A 316 1.97 35.71 -24.89
CA SER A 316 2.19 35.27 -26.27
C SER A 316 0.90 34.81 -26.98
N GLY A 317 -0.25 34.85 -26.29
CA GLY A 317 -1.56 34.51 -26.83
C GLY A 317 -2.00 33.05 -26.63
N VAL A 318 -1.29 32.27 -25.81
CA VAL A 318 -1.72 30.91 -25.43
C VAL A 318 -2.77 31.02 -24.33
N ASN A 319 -3.95 30.47 -24.56
CA ASN A 319 -5.08 30.57 -23.62
C ASN A 319 -5.53 29.21 -23.05
N THR A 320 -4.87 28.11 -23.43
CA THR A 320 -5.28 26.76 -23.07
C THR A 320 -4.13 25.98 -22.42
N LEU A 321 -4.40 25.39 -21.26
CA LEU A 321 -3.47 24.57 -20.46
C LEU A 321 -4.08 23.20 -20.21
N LEU A 322 -3.32 22.13 -20.48
CA LEU A 322 -3.66 20.76 -20.11
C LEU A 322 -3.00 20.41 -18.78
N ALA A 323 -3.79 20.23 -17.73
CA ALA A 323 -3.28 19.89 -16.39
C ALA A 323 -4.11 18.78 -15.73
N ASN A 324 -3.49 18.11 -14.75
CA ASN A 324 -4.16 17.14 -13.89
C ASN A 324 -4.77 17.87 -12.67
N THR A 325 -5.89 17.38 -12.13
CA THR A 325 -6.53 17.96 -10.95
C THR A 325 -5.60 18.01 -9.72
N VAL A 326 -4.62 17.10 -9.63
CA VAL A 326 -3.63 17.05 -8.54
C VAL A 326 -2.75 18.30 -8.45
N VAL A 327 -2.57 19.06 -9.54
CA VAL A 327 -1.71 20.25 -9.55
C VAL A 327 -2.43 21.56 -9.24
N LEU A 328 -3.76 21.55 -9.05
CA LEU A 328 -4.52 22.77 -8.74
C LEU A 328 -4.00 23.56 -7.53
N PRO A 329 -3.58 22.95 -6.41
CA PRO A 329 -3.07 23.70 -5.26
C PRO A 329 -1.82 24.54 -5.57
N LEU A 330 -1.12 24.28 -6.68
CA LEU A 330 0.00 25.10 -7.12
C LEU A 330 -0.45 26.40 -7.81
N LEU A 331 -1.65 26.36 -8.41
CA LEU A 331 -2.25 27.46 -9.18
C LEU A 331 -3.12 28.40 -8.32
N GLU A 332 -3.52 27.95 -7.13
CA GLU A 332 -4.15 28.76 -6.07
C GLU A 332 -3.11 29.65 -5.33
#